data_AF-K9FY25-F1
#
_entry.id   AF-K9FY25-F1
#
_cell.length_a   1.000
_cell.length_b   1.000
_cell.length_c   1.000
_cell.angle_alpha   90.00
_cell.angle_beta   90.00
_cell.angle_gamma   90.00
#
_symmetry.space_group_name_H-M   'P 1'
#
loop_
_entity.id
_entity.type
_entity.pdbx_description
1 polymer ?
#
loop_
_entity_poly.entity_id
_entity_poly.type
_entity_poly.pdbx_seq_one_letter_code
_entity_poly.pdbx_strand_id
1 'polypeptide(L)'
;MQLKLASDGHRNIIKDFFPDVERHAAICQDLHENLKLPCQEQRTSTAIADLLEAFGFEAKRGTGGSLLHEAKKFWFGTVIILCQPNEERLLGAKAMADDGLLSKIPFPSVCLAQHCVPTQSGSIAMKPGRVLGYLDLLDIRVHGHGAHVATSQLGIDPIMLAVSILTRLQIIVGHKMAPKGPIVIGYGKIGYGTFHAGADASIIPEYADF
;
A
#
# COMPACT_ATOMS: atom_id res chain seq x y z
N MET A 1 9.97 10.38 20.71
CA MET A 1 8.85 10.73 21.61
C MET A 1 8.26 9.43 22.11
N GLN A 2 8.32 9.16 23.41
CA GLN A 2 7.81 7.91 24.00
C GLN A 2 6.32 7.74 23.65
N LEU A 3 5.96 6.54 23.20
CA LEU A 3 4.58 6.08 23.10
C LEU A 3 3.96 6.16 24.50
N LYS A 4 3.16 7.19 24.78
CA LYS A 4 2.27 7.15 25.94
C LYS A 4 1.28 6.02 25.67
N LEU A 5 1.42 4.93 26.42
CA LEU A 5 0.40 3.92 26.54
C LEU A 5 -0.93 4.63 26.78
N ALA A 6 -1.89 4.37 25.91
CA ALA A 6 -3.26 4.85 26.09
C ALA A 6 -3.70 4.49 27.52
N SER A 7 -4.07 5.50 28.32
CA SER A 7 -4.60 5.30 29.66
C SER A 7 -5.86 4.43 29.59
N ASP A 8 -6.24 3.79 30.71
CA ASP A 8 -7.46 2.96 30.76
C ASP A 8 -8.73 3.71 30.30
N GLY A 9 -8.75 5.04 30.37
CA GLY A 9 -9.82 5.88 29.82
C GLY A 9 -9.98 5.78 28.29
N HIS A 10 -8.91 5.60 27.52
CA HIS A 10 -9.00 5.43 26.07
C HIS A 10 -9.45 4.03 25.66
N ARG A 11 -9.25 3.01 26.50
CA ARG A 11 -9.77 1.65 26.23
C ARG A 11 -11.30 1.60 26.25
N ASN A 12 -11.93 2.45 27.07
CA ASN A 12 -13.39 2.55 27.13
C ASN A 12 -13.99 3.26 25.92
N ILE A 13 -13.24 4.11 25.21
CA ILE A 13 -13.71 4.73 23.95
C ILE A 13 -14.06 3.65 22.92
N ILE A 14 -13.30 2.55 22.84
CA ILE A 14 -13.66 1.46 21.94
C ILE A 14 -15.01 0.86 22.35
N LYS A 15 -15.28 0.64 23.64
CA LYS A 15 -16.57 0.12 24.09
C LYS A 15 -17.74 1.10 23.89
N ASP A 16 -17.46 2.40 24.02
CA ASP A 16 -18.46 3.47 23.91
C ASP A 16 -18.82 3.80 22.45
N PHE A 17 -17.92 3.50 21.50
CA PHE A 17 -18.06 3.84 20.07
C PHE A 17 -17.97 2.64 19.11
N PHE A 18 -17.65 1.43 19.58
CA PHE A 18 -17.72 0.16 18.86
C PHE A 18 -18.68 -0.81 19.58
N PRO A 19 -20.00 -0.61 19.46
CA PRO A 19 -21.00 -1.44 20.13
C PRO A 19 -21.06 -2.88 19.58
N ASP A 20 -20.61 -3.12 18.35
CA ASP A 20 -20.72 -4.42 17.67
C ASP A 20 -19.39 -4.83 17.02
N VAL A 21 -18.44 -5.28 17.84
CA VAL A 21 -17.10 -5.69 17.39
C VAL A 21 -17.16 -6.89 16.45
N GLU A 22 -18.08 -7.84 16.69
CA GLU A 22 -18.24 -9.06 15.89
C GLU A 22 -18.67 -8.73 14.46
N ARG A 23 -19.63 -7.82 14.27
CA ARG A 23 -20.03 -7.38 12.92
C ARG A 23 -18.88 -6.72 12.16
N HIS A 24 -18.09 -5.89 12.81
CA HIS A 24 -16.94 -5.24 12.17
C HIS A 24 -15.83 -6.26 11.83
N ALA A 25 -15.58 -7.22 12.72
CA ALA A 25 -14.66 -8.31 12.47
C ALA A 25 -15.11 -9.17 11.27
N ALA A 26 -16.39 -9.47 11.16
CA ALA A 26 -16.96 -10.22 10.04
C ALA A 26 -16.76 -9.49 8.69
N ILE A 27 -16.90 -8.16 8.66
CA ILE A 27 -16.61 -7.36 7.45
C ILE A 27 -15.12 -7.46 7.10
N CYS A 28 -14.23 -7.29 8.07
CA CYS A 28 -12.80 -7.44 7.85
C CYS A 28 -12.43 -8.84 7.35
N GLN A 29 -13.07 -9.88 7.90
CA GLN A 29 -12.87 -11.26 7.49
C GLN A 29 -13.36 -11.53 6.07
N ASP A 30 -14.56 -11.06 5.70
CA ASP A 30 -15.07 -11.19 4.32
C ASP A 30 -14.13 -10.49 3.32
N LEU A 31 -13.68 -9.27 3.65
CA LEU A 31 -12.74 -8.53 2.80
C LEU A 31 -11.39 -9.27 2.67
N HIS A 32 -10.92 -9.88 3.76
CA HIS A 32 -9.66 -10.64 3.76
C HIS A 32 -9.76 -11.95 2.98
N GLU A 33 -10.87 -12.67 3.10
CA GLU A 33 -11.11 -13.93 2.37
C GLU A 33 -11.30 -13.71 0.87
N ASN A 34 -11.60 -12.48 0.45
CA ASN A 34 -11.94 -12.13 -0.92
C ASN A 34 -11.02 -11.06 -1.53
N LEU A 35 -9.74 -11.16 -1.20
CA LEU A 35 -8.67 -10.31 -1.73
C LEU A 35 -8.68 -10.28 -3.27
N LYS A 36 -8.53 -9.08 -3.83
CA LYS A 36 -8.40 -8.83 -5.27
C LYS A 36 -7.09 -8.11 -5.56
N LEU A 37 -6.62 -8.29 -6.79
CA LEU A 37 -5.46 -7.57 -7.30
C LEU A 37 -5.75 -6.07 -7.43
N PRO A 38 -4.70 -5.22 -7.42
CA PRO A 38 -4.86 -3.80 -7.65
C PRO A 38 -5.62 -3.47 -8.95
N CYS A 39 -6.54 -2.51 -8.90
CA CYS A 39 -7.46 -2.11 -9.99
C CYS A 39 -8.52 -3.16 -10.39
N GLN A 40 -8.66 -4.27 -9.66
CA GLN A 40 -9.67 -5.31 -9.90
C GLN A 40 -10.63 -5.49 -8.71
N GLU A 41 -10.73 -4.49 -7.85
CA GLU A 41 -11.46 -4.50 -6.58
C GLU A 41 -12.97 -4.19 -6.75
N GLN A 42 -13.58 -4.59 -7.87
CA GLN A 42 -15.00 -4.30 -8.18
C GLN A 42 -15.95 -4.85 -7.12
N ARG A 43 -15.70 -6.07 -6.63
CA ARG A 43 -16.50 -6.66 -5.53
C ARG A 43 -16.30 -5.87 -4.23
N THR A 44 -15.05 -5.63 -3.84
CA THR A 44 -14.72 -4.94 -2.59
C THR A 44 -15.31 -3.54 -2.58
N SER A 45 -15.17 -2.79 -3.67
CA SER A 45 -15.77 -1.46 -3.82
C SER A 45 -17.30 -1.47 -3.79
N THR A 46 -17.94 -2.50 -4.36
CA THR A 46 -19.39 -2.68 -4.30
C THR A 46 -19.85 -3.02 -2.88
N ALA A 47 -19.23 -4.00 -2.23
CA ALA A 47 -19.55 -4.38 -0.85
C ALA A 47 -19.38 -3.20 0.13
N ILE A 48 -18.32 -2.41 -0.07
CA ILE A 48 -18.05 -1.21 0.72
C ILE A 48 -19.13 -0.14 0.48
N ALA A 49 -19.56 0.07 -0.77
CA ALA A 49 -20.64 1.01 -1.10
C ALA A 49 -21.99 0.56 -0.53
N ASP A 50 -22.36 -0.71 -0.68
CA ASP A 50 -23.59 -1.28 -0.14
C ASP A 50 -23.65 -1.15 1.40
N LEU A 51 -22.50 -1.37 2.07
CA LEU A 51 -22.38 -1.12 3.50
C LEU A 51 -22.66 0.35 3.84
N LEU A 52 -22.09 1.30 3.10
CA LEU A 52 -22.34 2.72 3.36
C LEU A 52 -23.78 3.15 3.15
N GLU A 53 -24.42 2.68 2.09
CA GLU A 53 -25.83 2.96 1.84
C GLU A 53 -26.70 2.37 2.97
N ALA A 54 -26.37 1.17 3.46
CA ALA A 54 -27.03 0.57 4.62
C ALA A 54 -26.80 1.38 5.91
N PHE A 55 -25.68 2.08 6.03
CA PHE A 55 -25.42 3.08 7.08
C PHE A 55 -25.98 4.47 6.72
N GLY A 56 -26.86 4.61 5.72
CA GLY A 56 -27.53 5.87 5.40
C GLY A 56 -26.59 7.01 4.97
N PHE A 57 -25.45 6.67 4.38
CA PHE A 57 -24.61 7.64 3.65
C PHE A 57 -25.04 7.70 2.19
N GLU A 58 -25.01 8.89 1.60
CA GLU A 58 -25.11 9.04 0.15
C GLU A 58 -23.78 8.57 -0.47
N ALA A 59 -23.75 7.31 -0.92
CA ALA A 59 -22.56 6.73 -1.50
C ALA A 59 -22.47 7.04 -3.00
N LYS A 60 -21.47 7.84 -3.40
CA LYS A 60 -20.88 7.65 -4.73
C LYS A 60 -19.98 6.41 -4.62
N ARG A 61 -20.26 5.37 -5.42
CA ARG A 61 -19.59 4.05 -5.36
C ARG A 61 -18.08 4.19 -5.13
N GLY A 62 -17.56 3.56 -4.08
CA GLY A 62 -16.14 3.60 -3.68
C GLY A 62 -15.82 4.23 -2.32
N THR A 63 -16.65 4.04 -1.29
CA THR A 63 -16.47 4.69 0.03
C THR A 63 -16.95 3.74 1.16
N GLY A 64 -16.25 3.60 2.31
CA GLY A 64 -16.57 2.75 3.49
C GLY A 64 -16.35 3.41 4.88
N GLY A 65 -17.27 3.25 5.85
CA GLY A 65 -17.15 3.91 7.17
C GLY A 65 -18.37 3.86 8.09
N SER A 66 -18.58 2.71 8.74
CA SER A 66 -19.63 2.48 9.75
C SER A 66 -19.48 3.32 11.02
N LEU A 67 -18.25 3.55 11.49
CA LEU A 67 -18.00 4.10 12.83
C LEU A 67 -18.46 5.55 13.04
N LEU A 68 -18.22 6.41 12.05
CA LEU A 68 -18.59 7.82 12.14
C LEU A 68 -20.12 8.01 12.10
N HIS A 69 -20.85 7.05 11.53
CA HIS A 69 -22.30 7.05 11.57
C HIS A 69 -22.84 6.82 12.98
N GLU A 70 -22.33 5.81 13.67
CA GLU A 70 -22.78 5.45 15.02
C GLU A 70 -22.50 6.57 16.04
N ALA A 71 -21.47 7.37 15.80
CA ALA A 71 -21.12 8.53 16.60
C ALA A 71 -21.88 9.83 16.23
N LYS A 72 -22.83 9.82 15.29
CA LYS A 72 -23.53 11.04 14.78
C LYS A 72 -24.11 11.95 15.86
N LYS A 73 -24.49 11.42 17.03
CA LYS A 73 -24.99 12.23 18.16
C LYS A 73 -23.94 13.15 18.80
N PHE A 74 -22.65 12.92 18.52
CA PHE A 74 -21.52 13.64 19.13
C PHE A 74 -20.83 14.64 18.20
N TRP A 75 -21.24 14.72 16.93
CA TRP A 75 -20.60 15.60 15.96
C TRP A 75 -21.63 16.15 14.96
N PHE A 76 -21.26 17.23 14.27
CA PHE A 76 -22.05 17.81 13.18
C PHE A 76 -21.11 18.22 12.03
N GLY A 77 -21.61 18.19 10.79
CA GLY A 77 -20.86 18.59 9.61
C GLY A 77 -20.95 17.58 8.46
N THR A 78 -19.91 17.53 7.63
CA THR A 78 -19.82 16.63 6.48
C THR A 78 -18.63 15.70 6.65
N VAL A 79 -18.87 14.39 6.51
CA VAL A 79 -17.83 13.37 6.45
C VAL A 79 -17.75 12.88 5.03
N ILE A 80 -16.56 12.96 4.44
CA ILE A 80 -16.25 12.35 3.16
C ILE A 80 -15.37 11.15 3.47
N ILE A 81 -15.85 9.99 3.07
CA ILE A 81 -15.08 8.78 3.09
C ILE A 81 -14.51 8.59 1.70
N LEU A 82 -13.25 8.17 1.58
CA LEU A 82 -12.60 8.01 0.29
C LEU A 82 -11.88 6.64 0.28
N CYS A 83 -12.37 5.69 -0.51
CA CYS A 83 -11.64 4.43 -0.69
C CYS A 83 -10.75 4.53 -1.93
N GLN A 84 -9.46 4.70 -1.69
CA GLN A 84 -8.45 4.73 -2.74
C GLN A 84 -8.16 3.29 -3.22
N PRO A 85 -8.29 3.00 -4.53
CA PRO A 85 -7.82 1.73 -5.09
C PRO A 85 -6.29 1.75 -5.28
N ASN A 86 -5.68 0.60 -5.57
CA ASN A 86 -4.31 0.52 -6.10
C ASN A 86 -3.26 1.38 -5.35
N GLU A 87 -3.31 1.35 -4.02
CA GLU A 87 -2.33 2.02 -3.15
C GLU A 87 -0.96 1.35 -3.24
N GLU A 88 -0.92 0.02 -3.28
CA GLU A 88 0.29 -0.80 -3.29
C GLU A 88 1.25 -0.52 -4.46
N ARG A 89 0.74 0.04 -5.57
CA ARG A 89 1.56 0.45 -6.74
C ARG A 89 1.78 1.96 -6.83
N LEU A 90 1.29 2.73 -5.86
CA LEU A 90 1.34 4.20 -5.82
C LEU A 90 0.60 4.92 -6.96
N LEU A 91 -0.28 4.22 -7.69
CA LEU A 91 -0.97 4.77 -8.85
C LEU A 91 -2.39 5.27 -8.53
N GLY A 92 -3.02 4.74 -7.48
CA GLY A 92 -4.40 5.03 -7.14
C GLY A 92 -4.71 6.49 -6.89
N ALA A 93 -4.00 7.12 -5.95
CA ALA A 93 -4.22 8.51 -5.59
C ALA A 93 -4.05 9.46 -6.78
N LYS A 94 -3.02 9.23 -7.61
CA LYS A 94 -2.79 10.01 -8.83
C LYS A 94 -3.92 9.80 -9.84
N ALA A 95 -4.32 8.56 -10.09
CA ALA A 95 -5.42 8.26 -11.02
C ALA A 95 -6.74 8.93 -10.59
N MET A 96 -7.04 8.94 -9.29
CA MET A 96 -8.22 9.66 -8.77
C MET A 96 -8.12 11.17 -8.99
N ALA A 97 -6.96 11.76 -8.75
CA ALA A 97 -6.73 13.18 -8.99
C ALA A 97 -6.86 13.54 -10.49
N ASP A 98 -6.26 12.72 -11.37
CA ASP A 98 -6.32 12.88 -12.83
C ASP A 98 -7.75 12.71 -13.36
N ASP A 99 -8.55 11.83 -12.75
CA ASP A 99 -10.00 11.69 -13.01
C ASP A 99 -10.84 12.81 -12.36
N GLY A 100 -10.20 13.89 -11.88
CA GLY A 100 -10.89 15.09 -11.40
C GLY A 100 -11.59 14.90 -10.06
N LEU A 101 -11.05 14.09 -9.14
CA LEU A 101 -11.64 13.88 -7.81
C LEU A 101 -12.04 15.21 -7.14
N LEU A 102 -11.16 16.22 -7.18
CA LEU A 102 -11.37 17.51 -6.50
C LEU A 102 -12.54 18.33 -7.07
N SER A 103 -13.00 18.06 -8.29
CA SER A 103 -14.21 18.69 -8.84
C SER A 103 -15.48 17.86 -8.59
N LYS A 104 -15.34 16.59 -8.19
CA LYS A 104 -16.45 15.64 -7.96
C LYS A 104 -16.93 15.59 -6.51
N ILE A 105 -16.12 16.08 -5.55
CA ILE A 105 -16.42 16.12 -4.11
C ILE A 105 -16.18 17.53 -3.55
N PRO A 106 -16.89 17.93 -2.47
CA PRO A 106 -16.57 19.16 -1.76
C PRO A 106 -15.17 19.08 -1.13
N PHE A 107 -14.45 20.21 -1.10
CA PHE A 107 -13.11 20.26 -0.55
C PHE A 107 -13.15 20.15 1.00
N PRO A 108 -12.49 19.16 1.62
CA PRO A 108 -12.55 18.97 3.06
C PRO A 108 -11.64 19.93 3.81
N SER A 109 -12.05 20.36 5.01
CA SER A 109 -11.21 21.16 5.91
C SER A 109 -10.06 20.36 6.53
N VAL A 110 -10.24 19.05 6.66
CA VAL A 110 -9.26 18.11 7.22
C VAL A 110 -9.33 16.79 6.43
N CYS A 111 -8.18 16.23 6.08
CA CYS A 111 -8.06 14.90 5.49
C CYS A 111 -7.23 14.01 6.42
N LEU A 112 -7.76 12.83 6.78
CA LEU A 112 -7.14 11.88 7.70
C LEU A 112 -7.03 10.51 7.03
N ALA A 113 -5.96 9.79 7.34
CA ALA A 113 -5.76 8.40 6.94
C ALA A 113 -5.03 7.65 8.07
N GLN A 114 -5.20 6.32 8.12
CA GLN A 114 -4.52 5.44 9.07
C GLN A 114 -4.07 4.16 8.40
N HIS A 115 -3.00 3.54 8.92
CA HIS A 115 -2.50 2.26 8.45
C HIS A 115 -2.18 1.37 9.64
N CYS A 116 -2.62 0.12 9.61
CA CYS A 116 -2.28 -0.86 10.64
C CYS A 116 -0.82 -1.30 10.49
N VAL A 117 -0.09 -1.38 11.60
CA VAL A 117 1.31 -1.81 11.64
C VAL A 117 1.51 -2.82 12.77
N PRO A 118 2.51 -3.71 12.70
CA PRO A 118 2.78 -4.69 13.76
C PRO A 118 3.46 -4.02 14.96
N THR A 119 2.70 -3.22 15.71
CA THR A 119 3.12 -2.61 16.98
C THR A 119 2.35 -3.23 18.14
N GLN A 120 2.64 -2.79 19.36
CA GLN A 120 1.91 -3.23 20.54
C GLN A 120 0.40 -3.01 20.35
N SER A 121 -0.41 -4.03 20.65
CA SER A 121 -1.87 -3.92 20.55
C SER A 121 -2.41 -2.77 21.40
N GLY A 122 -3.41 -2.06 20.86
CA GLY A 122 -4.00 -0.87 21.48
C GLY A 122 -3.12 0.37 21.46
N SER A 123 -2.02 0.37 20.72
CA SER A 123 -1.19 1.56 20.52
C SER A 123 -1.64 2.36 19.29
N ILE A 124 -1.57 3.68 19.40
CA ILE A 124 -1.72 4.62 18.30
C ILE A 124 -0.43 5.44 18.25
N ALA A 125 0.20 5.51 17.09
CA ALA A 125 1.39 6.31 16.86
C ALA A 125 1.06 7.49 15.95
N MET A 126 1.50 8.68 16.35
CA MET A 126 1.39 9.89 15.54
C MET A 126 2.67 10.71 15.66
N LYS A 127 3.02 11.41 14.58
CA LYS A 127 4.22 12.24 14.52
C LYS A 127 3.95 13.46 13.61
N PRO A 128 4.22 14.70 14.05
CA PRO A 128 4.16 15.85 13.17
C PRO A 128 5.30 15.83 12.14
N GLY A 129 5.03 16.35 10.95
CA GLY A 129 5.99 16.41 9.84
C GLY A 129 6.14 15.07 9.12
N ARG A 130 7.36 14.72 8.68
CA ARG A 130 7.60 13.52 7.87
C ARG A 130 7.37 12.23 8.67
N VAL A 131 6.34 11.49 8.27
CA VAL A 131 5.95 10.18 8.85
C VAL A 131 6.47 9.01 8.01
N LEU A 132 6.35 9.10 6.68
CA LEU A 132 6.74 8.03 5.74
C LEU A 132 7.95 8.44 4.87
N GLY A 133 8.57 7.45 4.24
CA GLY A 133 9.59 7.62 3.21
C GLY A 133 8.96 7.78 1.82
N TYR A 134 9.77 8.22 0.86
CA TYR A 134 9.41 8.17 -0.56
C TYR A 134 9.64 6.74 -1.10
N LEU A 135 8.75 6.27 -1.97
CA LEU A 135 8.87 5.00 -2.67
C LEU A 135 8.76 5.26 -4.18
N ASP A 136 9.58 4.56 -4.94
CA ASP A 136 9.53 4.55 -6.41
C ASP A 136 9.63 3.10 -6.89
N LEU A 137 9.08 2.84 -8.08
CA LEU A 137 9.04 1.53 -8.70
C LEU A 137 9.63 1.63 -10.11
N LEU A 138 10.54 0.71 -10.43
CA LEU A 138 11.20 0.63 -11.73
C LEU A 138 11.00 -0.77 -12.28
N ASP A 139 10.54 -0.85 -13.52
CA ASP A 139 10.54 -2.09 -14.31
C ASP A 139 11.69 -2.02 -15.31
N ILE A 140 12.65 -2.94 -15.21
CA ILE A 140 13.86 -2.94 -16.03
C ILE A 140 13.91 -4.19 -16.91
N ARG A 141 14.06 -3.97 -18.22
CA ARG A 141 14.40 -5.03 -19.19
C ARG A 141 15.86 -4.94 -19.60
N VAL A 142 16.59 -6.02 -19.38
CA VAL A 142 17.96 -6.20 -19.87
C VAL A 142 17.92 -7.06 -21.13
N HIS A 143 18.41 -6.51 -22.24
CA HIS A 143 18.50 -7.24 -23.51
C HIS A 143 19.86 -7.93 -23.66
N GLY A 144 19.81 -9.17 -24.13
CA GLY A 144 20.96 -10.01 -24.45
C GLY A 144 20.94 -10.47 -25.91
N HIS A 145 21.52 -11.64 -26.14
CA HIS A 145 21.48 -12.32 -27.44
C HIS A 145 21.47 -13.84 -27.20
N GLY A 146 20.46 -14.51 -27.75
CA GLY A 146 20.24 -15.91 -27.49
C GLY A 146 21.27 -16.84 -28.13
N ALA A 147 21.61 -17.91 -27.42
CA ALA A 147 22.50 -18.96 -27.91
C ALA A 147 22.26 -20.26 -27.14
N HIS A 148 22.67 -21.40 -27.71
CA HIS A 148 22.72 -22.64 -26.95
C HIS A 148 23.74 -22.51 -25.81
N VAL A 149 23.44 -23.00 -24.61
CA VAL A 149 24.30 -22.84 -23.41
C VAL A 149 25.68 -23.46 -23.62
N ALA A 150 25.79 -24.56 -24.38
CA ALA A 150 27.07 -25.17 -24.74
C ALA A 150 27.93 -24.32 -25.71
N THR A 151 27.34 -23.29 -26.33
CA THR A 151 28.03 -22.35 -27.23
C THR A 151 27.82 -20.91 -26.74
N SER A 152 27.95 -20.70 -25.43
CA SER A 152 27.66 -19.43 -24.77
C SER A 152 28.47 -18.24 -25.31
N GLN A 153 29.66 -18.49 -25.85
CA GLN A 153 30.49 -17.48 -26.51
C GLN A 153 29.84 -16.82 -27.73
N LEU A 154 28.78 -17.42 -28.29
CA LEU A 154 28.02 -16.86 -29.40
C LEU A 154 26.87 -15.95 -28.95
N GLY A 155 26.55 -15.93 -27.66
CA GLY A 155 25.45 -15.15 -27.09
C GLY A 155 25.91 -14.05 -26.13
N ILE A 156 24.93 -13.29 -25.64
CA ILE A 156 25.11 -12.32 -24.55
C ILE A 156 24.08 -12.70 -23.49
N ASP A 157 24.53 -13.12 -22.32
CA ASP A 157 23.65 -13.60 -21.26
C ASP A 157 23.03 -12.43 -20.46
N PRO A 158 21.73 -12.13 -20.64
CA PRO A 158 21.08 -11.04 -19.93
C PRO A 158 20.82 -11.37 -18.45
N ILE A 159 20.82 -12.66 -18.05
CA ILE A 159 20.67 -13.06 -16.64
C ILE A 159 21.89 -12.60 -15.87
N MET A 160 23.10 -12.86 -16.38
CA MET A 160 24.34 -12.43 -15.73
C MET A 160 24.47 -10.90 -15.70
N LEU A 161 24.05 -10.21 -16.75
CA LEU A 161 24.00 -8.75 -16.78
C LEU A 161 23.04 -8.20 -15.71
N ALA A 162 21.82 -8.76 -15.64
CA ALA A 162 20.82 -8.37 -14.65
C ALA A 162 21.31 -8.59 -13.21
N VAL A 163 21.87 -9.77 -12.89
CA VAL A 163 22.44 -10.07 -11.56
C VAL A 163 23.58 -9.10 -11.20
N SER A 164 24.42 -8.73 -12.16
CA SER A 164 25.47 -7.74 -11.97
C SER A 164 24.91 -6.36 -11.63
N ILE A 165 23.86 -5.92 -12.32
CA ILE A 165 23.14 -4.67 -12.04
C ILE A 165 22.55 -4.70 -10.63
N LEU A 166 21.77 -5.73 -10.31
CA LEU A 166 21.14 -5.94 -9.01
C LEU A 166 22.17 -5.87 -7.87
N THR A 167 23.27 -6.62 -8.01
CA THR A 167 24.34 -6.64 -7.02
C THR A 167 24.94 -5.26 -6.81
N ARG A 168 25.23 -4.53 -7.90
CA ARG A 168 25.80 -3.18 -7.82
C ARG A 168 24.83 -2.17 -7.20
N LEU A 169 23.55 -2.25 -7.52
CA LEU A 169 22.53 -1.39 -6.93
C LEU A 169 22.46 -1.60 -5.41
N GLN A 170 22.44 -2.86 -4.95
CA GLN A 170 22.46 -3.18 -3.53
C GLN A 170 23.68 -2.59 -2.80
N ILE A 171 24.87 -2.68 -3.42
CA ILE A 171 26.12 -2.13 -2.87
C ILE A 171 26.05 -0.60 -2.81
N ILE A 172 25.62 0.06 -3.89
CA ILE A 172 25.54 1.54 -3.96
C ILE A 172 24.60 2.07 -2.87
N VAL A 173 23.41 1.47 -2.73
CA VAL A 173 22.43 1.86 -1.72
C VAL A 173 22.98 1.61 -0.31
N GLY A 174 23.62 0.46 -0.07
CA GLY A 174 24.21 0.11 1.21
C GLY A 174 25.35 1.05 1.65
N HIS A 175 26.16 1.55 0.71
CA HIS A 175 27.31 2.40 1.01
C HIS A 175 27.03 3.91 0.99
N LYS A 176 26.11 4.39 0.14
CA LYS A 176 25.86 5.85 0.00
C LYS A 176 24.89 6.41 1.05
N MET A 177 24.15 5.57 1.76
CA MET A 177 23.23 5.99 2.81
C MET A 177 23.93 5.94 4.18
N ALA A 178 24.57 7.04 4.59
CA ALA A 178 25.26 7.11 5.88
C ALA A 178 24.29 6.89 7.07
N PRO A 179 24.69 6.14 8.13
CA PRO A 179 23.87 5.96 9.32
C PRO A 179 23.89 7.26 10.13
N LYS A 180 22.86 8.10 9.98
CA LYS A 180 22.71 9.30 10.81
C LYS A 180 21.48 9.20 11.70
N GLY A 181 21.74 8.91 12.97
CA GLY A 181 20.86 9.20 14.11
C GLY A 181 20.06 8.01 14.65
N PRO A 182 19.80 7.97 15.98
CA PRO A 182 19.02 6.91 16.60
C PRO A 182 17.54 7.11 16.23
N ILE A 183 16.96 6.09 15.59
CA ILE A 183 15.53 5.97 15.27
C ILE A 183 15.07 6.86 14.09
N VAL A 184 15.42 6.44 12.87
CA VAL A 184 14.63 6.75 11.67
C VAL A 184 14.34 5.43 10.95
N ILE A 185 13.08 5.01 10.97
CA ILE A 185 12.56 3.94 10.10
C ILE A 185 12.41 4.57 8.73
N GLY A 186 13.28 4.21 7.79
CA GLY A 186 13.29 4.76 6.43
C GLY A 186 14.70 4.85 5.87
N TYR A 187 15.38 3.71 5.76
CA TYR A 187 16.57 3.61 4.94
C TYR A 187 16.14 3.38 3.49
N GLY A 188 16.86 3.94 2.53
CA GLY A 188 16.72 3.53 1.13
C GLY A 188 16.96 2.03 1.08
N LYS A 189 15.90 1.26 0.87
CA LYS A 189 15.98 -0.16 0.59
C LYS A 189 15.64 -0.29 -0.88
N ILE A 190 16.49 -0.96 -1.62
CA ILE A 190 16.08 -1.52 -2.88
C ILE A 190 15.53 -2.92 -2.59
N GLY A 191 14.30 -3.16 -3.03
CA GLY A 191 13.67 -4.46 -3.00
C GLY A 191 13.49 -4.94 -4.43
N TYR A 192 13.63 -6.24 -4.66
CA TYR A 192 13.39 -6.85 -5.96
C TYR A 192 12.10 -7.67 -5.85
N GLY A 193 11.06 -7.20 -6.53
CA GLY A 193 9.74 -7.83 -6.45
C GLY A 193 9.62 -9.07 -7.33
N THR A 194 10.23 -9.03 -8.52
CA THR A 194 10.16 -10.10 -9.53
C THR A 194 11.47 -10.24 -10.28
N PHE A 195 11.75 -11.44 -10.81
CA PHE A 195 12.83 -11.67 -11.75
C PHE A 195 12.39 -12.74 -12.74
N HIS A 196 12.32 -12.40 -14.03
CA HIS A 196 11.88 -13.30 -15.08
C HIS A 196 12.89 -13.32 -16.23
N ALA A 197 13.44 -14.51 -16.53
CA ALA A 197 14.36 -14.70 -17.64
C ALA A 197 14.37 -16.15 -18.10
N GLY A 198 14.28 -16.36 -19.41
CA GLY A 198 14.35 -17.68 -20.04
C GLY A 198 13.12 -18.56 -19.79
N ALA A 199 13.05 -19.61 -20.60
CA ALA A 199 12.01 -20.65 -20.53
C ALA A 199 12.57 -22.07 -20.72
N ASP A 200 13.83 -22.20 -21.17
CA ASP A 200 14.51 -23.47 -21.42
C ASP A 200 15.94 -23.38 -20.87
N ALA A 201 16.35 -24.38 -20.09
CA ALA A 201 17.67 -24.41 -19.45
C ALA A 201 18.83 -24.59 -20.45
N SER A 202 18.54 -24.99 -21.70
CA SER A 202 19.54 -25.18 -22.77
C SER A 202 19.79 -23.92 -23.61
N ILE A 203 19.02 -22.84 -23.38
CA ILE A 203 19.05 -21.62 -24.19
C ILE A 203 19.37 -20.41 -23.31
N ILE A 204 20.35 -19.61 -23.72
CA ILE A 204 20.56 -18.27 -23.20
C ILE A 204 19.40 -17.39 -23.68
N PRO A 205 18.66 -16.71 -22.79
CA PRO A 205 17.51 -15.91 -23.20
C PRO A 205 17.89 -14.62 -23.89
N GLU A 206 16.95 -14.06 -24.66
CA GLU A 206 17.08 -12.75 -25.32
C GLU A 206 16.94 -11.58 -24.34
N TYR A 207 16.29 -11.80 -23.17
CA TYR A 207 16.11 -10.75 -22.17
C TYR A 207 15.93 -11.29 -20.74
N ALA A 208 16.07 -10.40 -19.76
CA ALA A 208 15.72 -10.58 -18.36
C ALA A 208 14.96 -9.34 -17.84
N ASP A 209 13.84 -9.55 -17.16
CA ASP A 209 12.99 -8.51 -16.57
C ASP A 209 13.06 -8.57 -15.04
N PHE A 210 13.25 -7.44 -14.36
CA PHE A 210 13.23 -7.33 -12.89
C PHE A 210 12.88 -5.93 -12.38
#